data_AF-A0A0E0RCA2-F1
#
_entry.id   AF-A0A0E0RCA2-F1
#
_cell.length_a   1.000
_cell.length_b   1.000
_cell.length_c   1.000
_cell.angle_alpha   90.00
_cell.angle_beta   90.00
_cell.angle_gamma   90.00
#
_symmetry.space_group_name_H-M   'P 1'
#
loop_
_entity.id
_entity.type
_entity.pdbx_description
1 polymer ?
#
loop_
_entity_poly.entity_id
_entity_poly.type
_entity_poly.pdbx_seq_one_letter_code
_entity_poly.pdbx_strand_id
1 'polypeptide(L)'
;MSKLQLRPPLLATLHCSLLVLLIINGAAAAGKTGELTVIWGRNKDEGSLRSTCDTGLYTTVVISFLTVFGHGRYRTDLAGHPLAGVGADVKHCQKAKNVTVLLSIGGAGDQYSLPTAKSAQDVAEHLWHAYLGGGRRGVSRPFGDAVLDGVDVYVDRGRWGHYDELARRLRSFGREKPAVRLTASPACSLALFDDEVETMKTLSLFERLHVRFYNESSCDYNYFETRPFWGAWRTWTSRFPAARVQVGWPAMEEMSGFVDPQTLRESVLSSVQDDANYGGVMLWDRYYDKITGFGPMARHQLCLLTTTMLVAVVVFLPCLATATGKTGQIAVFWGRNKTEGSLKEACDTGLYTTVIISFFSVFGHGRYWTDLSGHDVSRVGADVKHCQSKNIPVLLSVGGDGYQYSLPTANSAKDVADHLWHAYLGGGRRGVFRPFGDAVLDGVDLYIDHGGPANYDVLVRRLAGYRGKPVLLTATPRCVYPDANAAAALGTGLVRRIHPRFYGDAACTNKTDGEGRRSLFDWEDWDAWTSRFPASQVYVGLPAEETAADWINPESLYYGVMQRAQTASNYGGAMLWDRGADKAYDNYYGRALKDFIFTNRSQQ
;
A
#
# COMPACT_ATOMS: atom_id res chain seq x y z
N MET A 1 -61.10 49.64 18.59
CA MET A 1 -59.87 49.64 17.77
C MET A 1 -58.74 49.10 18.62
N SER A 2 -58.32 47.86 18.34
CA SER A 2 -57.61 46.98 19.26
C SER A 2 -56.12 47.29 19.39
N LYS A 3 -55.61 47.12 20.61
CA LYS A 3 -54.23 47.33 21.04
C LYS A 3 -53.29 46.25 20.50
N LEU A 4 -52.08 46.69 20.13
CA LEU A 4 -50.90 45.88 19.83
C LEU A 4 -50.28 45.35 21.14
N GLN A 5 -50.04 44.03 21.23
CA GLN A 5 -49.12 43.44 22.20
C GLN A 5 -48.23 42.42 21.48
N LEU A 6 -46.92 42.67 21.47
CA LEU A 6 -45.89 41.67 21.18
C LEU A 6 -45.41 41.05 22.49
N ARG A 7 -45.30 39.71 22.53
CA ARG A 7 -44.35 38.95 23.37
C ARG A 7 -43.89 37.66 22.64
N PRO A 8 -42.67 37.15 22.93
CA PRO A 8 -41.86 36.36 21.98
C PRO A 8 -41.69 34.87 22.36
N PRO A 9 -41.24 34.04 21.40
CA PRO A 9 -40.41 32.87 21.70
C PRO A 9 -39.11 32.93 20.90
N LEU A 10 -38.08 33.61 21.43
CA LEU A 10 -36.74 33.63 20.83
C LEU A 10 -35.60 33.34 21.83
N LEU A 11 -35.92 33.03 23.11
CA LEU A 11 -34.90 32.73 24.12
C LEU A 11 -34.63 31.24 24.35
N ALA A 12 -35.51 30.34 23.92
CA ALA A 12 -35.33 28.89 24.14
C ALA A 12 -34.37 28.23 23.13
N THR A 13 -34.23 28.80 21.93
CA THR A 13 -33.34 28.27 20.88
C THR A 13 -31.87 28.64 21.10
N LEU A 14 -31.58 29.75 21.78
CA LEU A 14 -30.19 30.18 22.04
C LEU A 14 -29.46 29.31 23.08
N HIS A 15 -30.17 28.76 24.07
CA HIS A 15 -29.56 27.95 25.13
C HIS A 15 -29.21 26.53 24.68
N CYS A 16 -29.94 25.98 23.71
CA CYS A 16 -29.61 24.66 23.16
C CYS A 16 -28.42 24.73 22.18
N SER A 17 -28.25 25.85 21.47
CA SER A 17 -27.08 26.09 20.61
C SER A 17 -25.80 26.30 21.41
N LEU A 18 -25.86 26.95 22.58
CA LEU A 18 -24.68 27.18 23.42
C LEU A 18 -24.18 25.89 24.11
N LEU A 19 -25.09 24.97 24.47
CA LEU A 19 -24.73 23.69 25.09
C LEU A 19 -24.12 22.71 24.07
N VAL A 20 -24.57 22.73 22.82
CA VAL A 20 -23.96 21.95 21.72
C VAL A 20 -22.57 22.49 21.37
N LEU A 21 -22.34 23.81 21.43
CA LEU A 21 -21.01 24.41 21.28
C LEU A 21 -20.04 24.09 22.43
N LEU A 22 -20.53 23.75 23.63
CA LEU A 22 -19.69 23.35 24.77
C LEU A 22 -19.36 21.85 24.79
N ILE A 23 -20.13 21.00 24.10
CA ILE A 23 -19.85 19.55 24.00
C ILE A 23 -18.91 19.23 22.81
N ILE A 24 -18.74 20.14 21.85
CA ILE A 24 -17.78 19.98 20.73
C ILE A 24 -16.33 20.34 21.14
N ASN A 25 -16.10 20.84 22.36
CA ASN A 25 -14.76 20.96 22.94
C ASN A 25 -14.30 19.70 23.72
N GLY A 26 -14.98 18.56 23.54
CA GLY A 26 -14.38 17.27 23.83
C GLY A 26 -13.26 17.03 22.83
N ALA A 27 -12.01 17.25 23.27
CA ALA A 27 -10.80 17.04 22.50
C ALA A 27 -10.86 15.74 21.67
N ALA A 28 -11.23 15.85 20.41
CA ALA A 28 -10.78 14.90 19.42
C ALA A 28 -9.25 14.96 19.46
N ALA A 29 -8.61 13.86 19.78
CA ALA A 29 -7.16 13.76 19.79
C ALA A 29 -6.67 14.04 18.36
N ALA A 30 -6.33 15.29 18.07
CA ALA A 30 -5.57 15.65 16.89
C ALA A 30 -4.23 14.92 17.03
N GLY A 31 -3.99 13.90 16.21
CA GLY A 31 -2.71 13.22 16.14
C GLY A 31 -1.58 14.24 16.00
N LYS A 32 -0.43 13.96 16.61
CA LYS A 32 0.72 14.89 16.59
C LYS A 32 1.11 15.16 15.14
N THR A 33 0.95 16.41 14.69
CA THR A 33 1.46 16.81 13.37
C THR A 33 2.98 16.90 13.45
N GLY A 34 3.64 15.84 12.98
CA GLY A 34 5.10 15.77 12.93
C GLY A 34 5.70 16.84 12.03
N GLU A 35 6.94 17.25 12.32
CA GLU A 35 7.69 18.20 11.48
C GLU A 35 8.20 17.53 10.20
N LEU A 36 8.22 18.25 9.08
CA LEU A 36 8.79 17.75 7.83
C LEU A 36 10.14 18.41 7.59
N THR A 37 11.20 17.61 7.65
CA THR A 37 12.59 18.01 7.36
C THR A 37 12.97 17.53 5.98
N VAL A 38 13.75 18.29 5.21
CA VAL A 38 14.27 17.85 3.91
C VAL A 38 15.76 18.14 3.77
N ILE A 39 16.50 17.19 3.19
CA ILE A 39 17.91 17.38 2.79
C ILE A 39 17.95 18.13 1.45
N TRP A 40 18.77 19.17 1.36
CA TRP A 40 18.98 19.98 0.14
C TRP A 40 20.46 20.17 -0.15
N GLY A 41 20.84 20.31 -1.42
CA GLY A 41 22.22 20.55 -1.85
C GLY A 41 22.89 19.33 -2.47
N ARG A 42 22.12 18.30 -2.84
CA ARG A 42 22.65 17.05 -3.42
C ARG A 42 22.55 16.99 -4.93
N ASN A 43 21.80 17.89 -5.55
CA ASN A 43 21.67 17.95 -7.00
C ASN A 43 21.35 19.39 -7.46
N LYS A 44 22.17 19.97 -8.35
CA LYS A 44 21.94 21.33 -8.90
C LYS A 44 20.54 21.55 -9.48
N ASP A 45 19.88 20.50 -9.96
CA ASP A 45 18.56 20.57 -10.62
C ASP A 45 17.38 20.51 -9.62
N GLU A 46 17.67 20.38 -8.32
CA GLU A 46 16.66 20.36 -7.23
C GLU A 46 16.00 21.73 -6.96
N GLY A 47 16.52 22.78 -7.61
CA GLY A 47 16.09 24.17 -7.43
C GLY A 47 16.81 24.89 -6.29
N SER A 48 16.58 26.20 -6.20
CA SER A 48 17.17 27.05 -5.16
C SER A 48 16.65 26.71 -3.76
N LEU A 49 17.46 27.01 -2.73
CA LEU A 49 17.04 26.93 -1.34
C LEU A 49 15.78 27.76 -1.07
N ARG A 50 15.68 28.97 -1.67
CA ARG A 50 14.47 29.80 -1.61
C ARG A 50 13.25 29.08 -2.15
N SER A 51 13.33 28.52 -3.35
CA SER A 51 12.19 27.80 -3.95
C SER A 51 11.75 26.60 -3.12
N THR A 52 12.68 25.94 -2.41
CA THR A 52 12.37 24.86 -1.46
C THR A 52 11.55 25.38 -0.29
N CYS A 53 11.94 26.49 0.34
CA CYS A 53 11.19 27.10 1.44
C CYS A 53 9.86 27.72 0.99
N ASP A 54 9.79 28.24 -0.25
CA ASP A 54 8.57 28.82 -0.82
C ASP A 54 7.45 27.80 -1.04
N THR A 55 7.78 26.50 -1.11
CA THR A 55 6.77 25.42 -1.14
C THR A 55 5.83 25.43 0.07
N GLY A 56 6.30 25.97 1.21
CA GLY A 56 5.57 25.91 2.48
C GLY A 56 5.39 24.50 3.04
N LEU A 57 6.09 23.49 2.51
CA LEU A 57 6.01 22.09 2.92
C LEU A 57 6.83 21.79 4.16
N TYR A 58 8.08 22.26 4.18
CA TYR A 58 9.07 21.86 5.16
C TYR A 58 9.14 22.86 6.32
N THR A 59 9.25 22.34 7.53
CA THR A 59 9.55 23.16 8.72
C THR A 59 11.05 23.31 8.93
N THR A 60 11.85 22.38 8.40
CA THR A 60 13.32 22.40 8.46
C THR A 60 13.92 22.04 7.10
N VAL A 61 14.93 22.78 6.66
CA VAL A 61 15.77 22.43 5.51
C VAL A 61 17.20 22.25 5.98
N VAL A 62 17.82 21.14 5.58
CA VAL A 62 19.20 20.80 5.94
C VAL A 62 20.08 20.91 4.70
N ILE A 63 20.94 21.93 4.67
CA ILE A 63 21.93 22.12 3.62
C ILE A 63 23.02 21.06 3.76
N SER A 64 23.32 20.33 2.69
CA SER A 64 24.20 19.16 2.72
C SER A 64 25.21 19.22 1.56
N PHE A 65 26.54 19.16 1.79
CA PHE A 65 27.25 18.93 3.06
C PHE A 65 28.53 19.75 3.17
N LEU A 66 29.03 19.92 4.41
CA LEU A 66 30.46 20.11 4.65
C LEU A 66 31.15 18.73 4.59
N THR A 67 31.72 18.38 3.43
CA THR A 67 32.22 17.03 3.12
C THR A 67 33.68 16.79 3.50
N VAL A 68 34.45 17.86 3.71
CA VAL A 68 35.82 17.80 4.21
C VAL A 68 35.90 18.62 5.48
N PHE A 69 36.29 18.00 6.60
CA PHE A 69 36.58 18.69 7.85
C PHE A 69 37.53 17.87 8.72
N GLY A 70 38.20 18.55 9.65
CA GLY A 70 39.31 17.97 10.42
C GLY A 70 40.65 18.18 9.71
N HIS A 71 41.74 17.95 10.44
CA HIS A 71 43.12 18.16 9.95
C HIS A 71 43.36 19.56 9.33
N GLY A 72 42.64 20.58 9.81
CA GLY A 72 42.75 21.97 9.33
C GLY A 72 42.21 22.25 7.92
N ARG A 73 41.46 21.32 7.30
CA ARG A 73 40.87 21.50 5.97
C ARG A 73 39.35 21.57 6.08
N TYR A 74 38.72 22.41 5.26
CA TYR A 74 37.26 22.59 5.27
C TYR A 74 36.76 22.77 3.83
N ARG A 75 35.77 21.99 3.40
CA ARG A 75 35.16 22.11 2.07
C ARG A 75 33.69 21.77 2.10
N THR A 76 32.88 22.69 1.59
CA THR A 76 31.45 22.52 1.38
C THR A 76 31.19 22.11 -0.06
N ASP A 77 30.36 21.10 -0.24
CA ASP A 77 29.97 20.56 -1.53
C ASP A 77 28.45 20.50 -1.62
N LEU A 78 27.90 21.41 -2.43
CA LEU A 78 26.47 21.52 -2.74
C LEU A 78 26.18 21.09 -4.19
N ALA A 79 26.89 20.09 -4.71
CA ALA A 79 26.59 19.44 -5.98
C ALA A 79 26.43 20.39 -7.19
N GLY A 80 27.22 21.47 -7.20
CA GLY A 80 27.23 22.47 -8.29
C GLY A 80 26.33 23.69 -8.08
N HIS A 81 25.61 23.80 -6.95
CA HIS A 81 24.88 25.04 -6.62
C HIS A 81 25.83 26.22 -6.41
N PRO A 82 25.50 27.42 -6.92
CA PRO A 82 26.30 28.61 -6.67
C PRO A 82 26.20 29.00 -5.19
N LEU A 83 27.33 29.06 -4.49
CA LEU A 83 27.37 29.51 -3.10
C LEU A 83 26.92 30.98 -2.97
N ALA A 84 27.19 31.77 -4.00
CA ALA A 84 26.70 33.13 -4.14
C ALA A 84 25.16 33.12 -4.26
N GLY A 85 24.48 33.62 -3.23
CA GLY A 85 23.01 33.70 -3.15
C GLY A 85 22.39 32.82 -2.07
N VAL A 86 23.05 31.73 -1.67
CA VAL A 86 22.55 30.83 -0.60
C VAL A 86 22.29 31.60 0.70
N GLY A 87 23.16 32.54 1.06
CA GLY A 87 22.96 33.37 2.24
C GLY A 87 21.70 34.25 2.22
N ALA A 88 21.32 34.78 1.06
CA ALA A 88 20.08 35.54 0.91
C ALA A 88 18.85 34.64 1.03
N ASP A 89 18.96 33.40 0.53
CA ASP A 89 17.91 32.40 0.60
C ASP A 89 17.72 31.84 2.02
N VAL A 90 18.81 31.61 2.76
CA VAL A 90 18.76 31.30 4.21
C VAL A 90 17.94 32.35 4.96
N LYS A 91 18.28 33.64 4.78
CA LYS A 91 17.58 34.74 5.44
C LYS A 91 16.10 34.79 5.06
N HIS A 92 15.75 34.43 3.82
CA HIS A 92 14.36 34.34 3.37
C HIS A 92 13.61 33.19 4.02
N CYS A 93 14.18 31.98 4.01
CA CYS A 93 13.60 30.81 4.66
C CYS A 93 13.28 31.11 6.14
N GLN A 94 14.24 31.68 6.86
CA GLN A 94 14.09 32.02 8.28
C GLN A 94 13.04 33.11 8.50
N LYS A 95 13.16 34.26 7.82
CA LYS A 95 12.36 35.45 8.12
C LYS A 95 10.99 35.45 7.47
N ALA A 96 10.88 35.01 6.22
CA ALA A 96 9.65 35.08 5.44
C ALA A 96 8.81 33.82 5.55
N LYS A 97 9.43 32.66 5.82
CA LYS A 97 8.75 31.36 5.84
C LYS A 97 8.78 30.65 7.19
N ASN A 98 9.50 31.19 8.19
CA ASN A 98 9.67 30.57 9.50
C ASN A 98 10.21 29.13 9.39
N VAL A 99 11.13 28.90 8.44
CA VAL A 99 11.77 27.60 8.20
C VAL A 99 13.14 27.61 8.87
N THR A 100 13.42 26.57 9.65
CA THR A 100 14.75 26.34 10.24
C THR A 100 15.72 25.88 9.17
N VAL A 101 16.91 26.48 9.10
CA VAL A 101 17.95 26.14 8.13
C VAL A 101 19.22 25.68 8.84
N LEU A 102 19.60 24.41 8.63
CA LEU A 102 20.77 23.77 9.24
C LEU A 102 21.84 23.51 8.18
N LEU A 103 23.11 23.38 8.61
CA LEU A 103 24.19 22.79 7.79
C LEU A 103 24.53 21.40 8.30
N SER A 104 24.43 20.39 7.42
CA SER A 104 24.90 19.05 7.72
C SER A 104 26.39 18.90 7.40
N ILE A 105 27.12 18.32 8.36
CA ILE A 105 28.53 17.94 8.19
C ILE A 105 28.64 16.42 7.98
N GLY A 106 29.55 16.01 7.10
CA GLY A 106 29.86 14.61 6.83
C GLY A 106 29.35 14.17 5.47
N GLY A 107 28.47 13.17 5.45
CA GLY A 107 27.95 12.53 4.24
C GLY A 107 28.69 11.23 3.88
N ALA A 108 28.48 10.72 2.67
CA ALA A 108 29.00 9.41 2.23
C ALA A 108 30.50 9.38 1.88
N GLY A 109 31.21 10.51 1.97
CA GLY A 109 32.65 10.58 1.71
C GLY A 109 33.52 10.12 2.88
N ASP A 110 34.84 10.04 2.66
CA ASP A 110 35.84 9.57 3.65
C ASP A 110 36.81 10.68 4.13
N GLN A 111 36.61 11.92 3.66
CA GLN A 111 37.54 13.03 3.88
C GLN A 111 37.28 13.83 5.17
N TYR A 112 36.62 13.20 6.15
CA TYR A 112 36.33 13.81 7.44
C TYR A 112 36.63 12.88 8.61
N SER A 113 37.17 13.43 9.69
CA SER A 113 37.38 12.70 10.95
C SER A 113 37.63 13.66 12.11
N LEU A 114 37.28 13.21 13.32
CA LEU A 114 37.54 13.91 14.58
C LEU A 114 38.36 13.00 15.51
N PRO A 115 39.65 12.76 15.23
CA PRO A 115 40.46 11.81 15.99
C PRO A 115 40.90 12.33 17.36
N THR A 116 40.76 13.64 17.63
CA THR A 116 41.11 14.24 18.93
C THR A 116 40.10 15.29 19.37
N ALA A 117 40.00 15.54 20.68
CA ALA A 117 39.23 16.66 21.22
C ALA A 117 39.64 18.02 20.60
N LYS A 118 40.93 18.20 20.30
CA LYS A 118 41.42 19.41 19.62
C LYS A 118 40.85 19.53 18.20
N SER A 119 40.83 18.45 17.43
CA SER A 119 40.23 18.46 16.08
C SER A 119 38.73 18.79 16.13
N ALA A 120 38.00 18.28 17.13
CA ALA A 120 36.59 18.62 17.34
C ALA A 120 36.39 20.10 17.69
N GLN A 121 37.25 20.66 18.54
CA GLN A 121 37.24 22.09 18.85
C GLN A 121 37.54 22.95 17.62
N ASP A 122 38.54 22.59 16.82
CA ASP A 122 38.89 23.35 15.61
C ASP A 122 37.78 23.32 14.57
N VAL A 123 37.06 22.20 14.45
CA VAL A 123 35.87 22.11 13.60
C VAL A 123 34.71 22.94 14.16
N ALA A 124 34.48 22.91 15.47
CA ALA A 124 33.46 23.73 16.13
C ALA A 124 33.71 25.24 15.92
N GLU A 125 34.96 25.68 16.08
CA GLU A 125 35.40 27.07 15.85
C GLU A 125 35.22 27.47 14.38
N HIS A 126 35.57 26.59 13.45
CA HIS A 126 35.34 26.85 12.03
C HIS A 126 33.85 27.01 11.73
N LEU A 127 33.00 26.08 12.18
CA LEU A 127 31.55 26.16 11.99
C LEU A 127 30.97 27.45 12.59
N TRP A 128 31.41 27.81 13.79
CA TRP A 128 30.98 29.03 14.47
C TRP A 128 31.29 30.28 13.66
N HIS A 129 32.52 30.40 13.15
CA HIS A 129 32.98 31.59 12.45
C HIS A 129 32.62 31.64 10.96
N ALA A 130 32.39 30.50 10.31
CA ALA A 130 32.08 30.43 8.88
C ALA A 130 30.57 30.45 8.57
N TYR A 131 29.74 29.86 9.44
CA TYR A 131 28.31 29.63 9.15
C TYR A 131 27.34 30.08 10.25
N LEU A 132 27.80 30.19 11.49
CA LEU A 132 26.96 30.60 12.64
C LEU A 132 27.29 32.05 13.07
N GLY A 133 27.09 32.38 14.34
CA GLY A 133 27.13 33.75 14.85
C GLY A 133 28.53 34.36 15.03
N GLY A 134 29.60 33.58 14.86
CA GLY A 134 30.97 34.05 15.03
C GLY A 134 31.48 34.81 13.82
N GLY A 135 32.54 35.61 14.03
CA GLY A 135 33.33 36.20 12.94
C GLY A 135 34.80 36.19 13.30
N ARG A 136 35.66 35.72 12.40
CA ARG A 136 37.11 35.68 12.61
C ARG A 136 37.84 36.07 11.34
N ARG A 137 38.79 37.00 11.47
CA ARG A 137 39.65 37.41 10.35
C ARG A 137 40.41 36.18 9.83
N GLY A 138 40.38 35.99 8.51
CA GLY A 138 41.01 34.84 7.84
C GLY A 138 40.11 33.61 7.69
N VAL A 139 38.88 33.62 8.23
CA VAL A 139 37.87 32.59 7.96
C VAL A 139 36.86 33.13 6.96
N SER A 140 36.78 32.51 5.78
CA SER A 140 35.77 32.86 4.78
C SER A 140 34.39 32.41 5.22
N ARG A 141 33.36 33.21 4.93
CA ARG A 141 31.95 32.88 5.17
C ARG A 141 31.27 32.54 3.84
N PRO A 142 31.07 31.25 3.51
CA PRO A 142 30.58 30.85 2.18
C PRO A 142 29.18 31.36 1.86
N PHE A 143 28.36 31.57 2.88
CA PHE A 143 27.00 32.11 2.75
C PHE A 143 26.92 33.60 3.14
N GLY A 144 28.05 34.31 3.09
CA GLY A 144 28.11 35.73 3.43
C GLY A 144 27.74 36.00 4.89
N ASP A 145 26.89 36.99 5.12
CA ASP A 145 26.43 37.45 6.44
C ASP A 145 25.30 36.58 7.02
N ALA A 146 24.85 35.54 6.32
CA ALA A 146 23.82 34.64 6.83
C ALA A 146 24.32 33.86 8.05
N VAL A 147 23.42 33.70 9.03
CA VAL A 147 23.66 32.93 10.26
C VAL A 147 22.67 31.77 10.25
N LEU A 148 23.18 30.54 10.15
CA LEU A 148 22.35 29.34 10.19
C LEU A 148 21.79 29.10 11.59
N ASP A 149 20.67 28.37 11.66
CA ASP A 149 20.01 28.04 12.92
C ASP A 149 20.76 26.95 13.71
N GLY A 150 21.60 26.16 13.02
CA GLY A 150 22.28 25.05 13.67
C GLY A 150 23.08 24.14 12.73
N VAL A 151 23.47 23.01 13.30
CA VAL A 151 24.33 22.00 12.66
C VAL A 151 23.65 20.64 12.76
N ASP A 152 23.63 19.93 11.64
CA ASP A 152 23.29 18.51 11.55
C ASP A 152 24.57 17.67 11.43
N VAL A 153 24.61 16.50 12.07
CA VAL A 153 25.73 15.57 11.99
C VAL A 153 25.31 14.31 11.23
N TYR A 154 25.89 14.11 10.04
CA TYR A 154 25.65 12.95 9.19
C TYR A 154 26.92 12.10 9.10
N VAL A 155 27.00 11.04 9.89
CA VAL A 155 28.11 10.07 9.86
C VAL A 155 27.63 8.79 9.19
N ASP A 156 28.18 8.46 8.03
CA ASP A 156 27.75 7.29 7.25
C ASP A 156 28.51 6.01 7.63
N ARG A 157 29.86 6.08 7.70
CA ARG A 157 30.74 4.90 7.92
C ARG A 157 32.01 5.23 8.71
N GLY A 158 31.87 5.82 9.89
CA GLY A 158 33.03 6.20 10.70
C GLY A 158 32.76 6.16 12.21
N ARG A 159 33.85 6.15 12.99
CA ARG A 159 33.77 6.25 14.45
C ARG A 159 33.19 7.60 14.87
N TRP A 160 32.24 7.54 15.80
CA TRP A 160 31.67 8.72 16.46
C TRP A 160 32.64 9.46 17.38
N GLY A 161 33.88 8.96 17.55
CA GLY A 161 35.08 9.66 18.05
C GLY A 161 34.78 10.81 19.01
N HIS A 162 35.22 12.03 18.64
CA HIS A 162 35.02 13.24 19.46
C HIS A 162 33.85 14.12 18.98
N TYR A 163 32.77 13.54 18.43
CA TYR A 163 31.59 14.30 18.04
C TYR A 163 30.81 14.84 19.26
N ASP A 164 30.98 14.23 20.42
CA ASP A 164 30.46 14.72 21.69
C ASP A 164 31.10 16.07 22.10
N GLU A 165 32.43 16.19 21.96
CA GLU A 165 33.18 17.42 22.20
C GLU A 165 32.77 18.53 21.22
N LEU A 166 32.59 18.17 19.94
CA LEU A 166 32.05 19.07 18.93
C LEU A 166 30.67 19.61 19.36
N ALA A 167 29.74 18.72 19.71
CA ALA A 167 28.39 19.09 20.12
C ALA A 167 28.38 19.98 21.38
N ARG A 168 29.14 19.62 22.42
CA ARG A 168 29.26 20.43 23.65
C ARG A 168 29.80 21.83 23.36
N ARG A 169 30.82 21.94 22.49
CA ARG A 169 31.44 23.21 22.13
C ARG A 169 30.50 24.09 21.32
N LEU A 170 29.82 23.54 20.32
CA LEU A 170 28.81 24.28 19.55
C LEU A 170 27.68 24.80 20.47
N ARG A 171 27.21 23.98 21.40
CA ARG A 171 26.19 24.38 22.39
C ARG A 171 26.67 25.51 23.30
N SER A 172 27.96 25.56 23.63
CA SER A 172 28.54 26.63 24.46
C SER A 172 28.50 28.00 23.77
N PHE A 173 28.61 28.05 22.44
CA PHE A 173 28.60 29.30 21.68
C PHE A 173 27.20 29.93 21.66
N GLY A 174 26.14 29.10 21.64
CA GLY A 174 24.74 29.54 21.66
C GLY A 174 24.22 30.07 23.00
N ARG A 175 25.09 30.38 23.97
CA ARG A 175 24.70 30.96 25.27
C ARG A 175 24.36 32.45 25.17
N GLU A 176 24.90 33.13 24.17
CA GLU A 176 24.49 34.48 23.76
C GLU A 176 23.58 34.31 22.53
N LYS A 177 22.28 34.59 22.69
CA LYS A 177 21.22 34.28 21.69
C LYS A 177 21.63 34.67 20.24
N PRO A 178 21.27 33.89 19.21
CA PRO A 178 20.39 32.70 19.24
C PRO A 178 21.12 31.39 19.61
N ALA A 179 20.36 30.43 20.15
CA ALA A 179 20.87 29.10 20.48
C ALA A 179 21.20 28.31 19.21
N VAL A 180 22.30 27.55 19.23
CA VAL A 180 22.70 26.67 18.12
C VAL A 180 21.91 25.36 18.21
N ARG A 181 21.05 25.09 17.23
CA ARG A 181 20.29 23.82 17.14
C ARG A 181 21.23 22.68 16.72
N LEU A 182 21.13 21.54 17.38
CA LEU A 182 21.98 20.39 17.10
C LEU A 182 21.13 19.18 16.73
N THR A 183 21.25 18.72 15.50
CA THR A 183 20.58 17.49 15.01
C THR A 183 21.60 16.46 14.55
N ALA A 184 21.17 15.20 14.47
CA ALA A 184 22.00 14.14 13.90
C ALA A 184 21.16 13.25 12.97
N SER A 185 21.79 12.71 11.93
CA SER A 185 21.18 11.83 10.93
C SER A 185 21.81 10.43 10.95
N PRO A 186 21.67 9.66 12.05
CA PRO A 186 22.29 8.34 12.21
C PRO A 186 21.64 7.28 11.29
N ALA A 187 22.36 6.19 11.04
CA ALA A 187 21.77 4.99 10.43
C ALA A 187 20.74 4.33 11.37
N CYS A 188 19.78 3.56 10.84
CA CYS A 188 18.78 2.91 11.67
C CYS A 188 19.34 1.79 12.58
N SER A 189 20.45 1.16 12.20
CA SER A 189 21.03 0.05 12.96
C SER A 189 22.13 0.53 13.89
N LEU A 190 21.96 0.30 15.20
CA LEU A 190 23.00 0.57 16.19
C LEU A 190 24.23 -0.34 16.02
N ALA A 191 24.08 -1.49 15.36
CA ALA A 191 25.16 -2.44 15.12
C ALA A 191 26.23 -1.93 14.14
N LEU A 192 25.95 -0.86 13.41
CA LEU A 192 26.91 -0.20 12.51
C LEU A 192 27.88 0.72 13.26
N PHE A 193 27.72 0.89 14.57
CA PHE A 193 28.59 1.74 15.37
C PHE A 193 29.68 0.93 16.06
N ASP A 194 30.95 1.31 15.81
CA ASP A 194 32.13 0.66 16.40
C ASP A 194 32.12 0.65 17.95
N ASP A 195 31.55 1.69 18.57
CA ASP A 195 31.30 1.77 20.03
C ASP A 195 29.89 2.30 20.27
N GLU A 196 28.95 1.36 20.49
CA GLU A 196 27.54 1.70 20.74
C GLU A 196 27.41 2.63 21.96
N VAL A 197 28.10 2.34 23.07
CA VAL A 197 27.91 3.07 24.34
C VAL A 197 28.34 4.53 24.21
N GLU A 198 29.49 4.79 23.60
CA GLU A 198 29.99 6.15 23.38
C GLU A 198 29.16 6.90 22.34
N THR A 199 28.72 6.22 21.28
CA THR A 199 27.82 6.78 20.26
C THR A 199 26.50 7.22 20.89
N MET A 200 25.91 6.38 21.75
CA MET A 200 24.64 6.70 22.41
C MET A 200 24.76 7.90 23.36
N LYS A 201 25.88 8.01 24.11
CA LYS A 201 26.17 9.21 24.92
C LYS A 201 26.29 10.46 24.05
N THR A 202 26.96 10.35 22.91
CA THR A 202 27.12 11.46 21.95
C THR A 202 25.77 11.90 21.41
N LEU A 203 24.95 10.96 20.92
CA LEU A 203 23.63 11.21 20.34
C LEU A 203 22.64 11.83 21.35
N SER A 204 22.81 11.58 22.64
CA SER A 204 22.01 12.21 23.70
C SER A 204 22.19 13.73 23.82
N LEU A 205 23.20 14.30 23.16
CA LEU A 205 23.45 15.74 23.14
C LEU A 205 22.62 16.49 22.09
N PHE A 206 21.98 15.78 21.16
CA PHE A 206 21.24 16.34 20.03
C PHE A 206 19.76 16.46 20.35
N GLU A 207 19.12 17.56 19.93
CA GLU A 207 17.70 17.82 20.19
C GLU A 207 16.77 17.02 19.27
N ARG A 208 17.28 16.60 18.11
CA ARG A 208 16.53 15.86 17.10
C ARG A 208 17.41 14.83 16.39
N LEU A 209 16.84 13.66 16.16
CA LEU A 209 17.49 12.55 15.46
C LEU A 209 16.69 12.21 14.20
N HIS A 210 17.30 12.36 13.03
CA HIS A 210 16.75 11.95 11.74
C HIS A 210 17.24 10.54 11.40
N VAL A 211 16.61 9.52 11.99
CA VAL A 211 17.08 8.13 11.87
C VAL A 211 16.80 7.62 10.45
N ARG A 212 17.85 7.23 9.72
CA ARG A 212 17.75 6.82 8.31
C ARG A 212 17.25 5.37 8.19
N PHE A 213 15.99 5.19 7.82
CA PHE A 213 15.36 3.88 7.58
C PHE A 213 15.42 3.48 6.11
N TYR A 214 16.58 3.68 5.48
CA TYR A 214 16.83 3.37 4.07
C TYR A 214 18.27 2.97 3.84
N ASN A 215 18.52 2.24 2.75
CA ASN A 215 19.83 1.68 2.39
C ASN A 215 20.46 0.78 3.48
N GLU A 216 19.64 0.16 4.33
CA GLU A 216 20.11 -0.71 5.40
C GLU A 216 19.10 -1.82 5.69
N SER A 217 19.25 -2.97 5.02
CA SER A 217 18.28 -4.07 5.08
C SER A 217 18.07 -4.66 6.48
N SER A 218 18.96 -4.39 7.43
CA SER A 218 18.80 -4.82 8.82
C SER A 218 17.73 -4.05 9.59
N CYS A 219 17.27 -2.89 9.07
CA CYS A 219 16.29 -2.05 9.77
C CYS A 219 15.50 -1.09 8.87
N ASP A 220 15.71 -1.07 7.55
CA ASP A 220 14.86 -0.34 6.63
C ASP A 220 13.45 -0.91 6.58
N TYR A 221 12.52 -0.13 6.03
CA TYR A 221 11.16 -0.60 5.89
C TYR A 221 11.02 -1.53 4.71
N ASN A 222 10.55 -2.74 4.98
CA ASN A 222 10.35 -3.79 3.98
C ASN A 222 8.95 -4.38 4.12
N TYR A 223 8.18 -4.35 3.02
CA TYR A 223 6.83 -4.93 2.95
C TYR A 223 6.77 -6.42 3.35
N PHE A 224 7.82 -7.18 3.06
CA PHE A 224 7.87 -8.62 3.31
C PHE A 224 8.18 -8.95 4.77
N GLU A 225 8.91 -8.08 5.47
CA GLU A 225 9.30 -8.27 6.87
C GLU A 225 9.48 -6.91 7.57
N THR A 226 8.43 -6.46 8.25
CA THR A 226 8.42 -5.15 8.94
C THR A 226 8.99 -5.18 10.36
N ARG A 227 9.24 -6.38 10.92
CA ARG A 227 9.76 -6.56 12.29
C ARG A 227 11.08 -5.81 12.54
N PRO A 228 12.07 -5.83 11.64
CA PRO A 228 13.34 -5.12 11.84
C PRO A 228 13.15 -3.61 11.95
N PHE A 229 12.34 -3.01 11.07
CA PHE A 229 11.97 -1.59 11.15
C PHE A 229 11.35 -1.25 12.51
N TRP A 230 10.33 -2.00 12.95
CA TRP A 230 9.65 -1.73 14.23
C TRP A 230 10.54 -1.99 15.45
N GLY A 231 11.49 -2.91 15.36
CA GLY A 231 12.50 -3.14 16.39
C GLY A 231 13.45 -1.96 16.51
N ALA A 232 13.96 -1.47 15.37
CA ALA A 232 14.82 -0.31 15.31
C ALA A 232 14.09 0.96 15.79
N TRP A 233 12.89 1.24 15.29
CA TRP A 233 12.08 2.40 15.72
C TRP A 233 11.90 2.44 17.25
N ARG A 234 11.45 1.33 17.85
CA ARG A 234 11.28 1.23 19.32
C ARG A 234 12.58 1.38 20.08
N THR A 235 13.69 0.90 19.52
CA THR A 235 15.02 1.08 20.13
C THR A 235 15.38 2.56 20.17
N TRP A 236 15.21 3.29 19.07
CA TRP A 236 15.49 4.72 19.00
C TRP A 236 14.59 5.54 19.91
N THR A 237 13.27 5.32 19.91
CA THR A 237 12.35 6.10 20.74
C THR A 237 12.55 5.86 22.23
N SER A 238 12.79 4.61 22.64
CA SER A 238 13.01 4.25 24.05
C SER A 238 14.36 4.69 24.61
N ARG A 239 15.43 4.65 23.81
CA ARG A 239 16.77 5.03 24.26
C ARG A 239 16.99 6.54 24.30
N PHE A 240 16.23 7.31 23.51
CA PHE A 240 16.35 8.77 23.42
C PHE A 240 15.04 9.51 23.74
N PRO A 241 14.47 9.33 24.95
CA PRO A 241 13.16 9.91 25.29
C PRO A 241 13.17 11.46 25.31
N ALA A 242 14.34 12.08 25.45
CA ALA A 242 14.50 13.54 25.46
C ALA A 242 14.69 14.16 24.06
N ALA A 243 15.03 13.37 23.04
CA ALA A 243 15.24 13.85 21.67
C ALA A 243 13.97 13.67 20.85
N ARG A 244 13.71 14.58 19.90
CA ARG A 244 12.64 14.38 18.91
C ARG A 244 13.13 13.44 17.81
N VAL A 245 12.54 12.25 17.71
CA VAL A 245 12.98 11.22 16.74
C VAL A 245 12.14 11.33 15.47
N GLN A 246 12.77 11.59 14.33
CA GLN A 246 12.14 11.61 13.02
C GLN A 246 12.43 10.32 12.25
N VAL A 247 11.42 9.88 11.50
CA VAL A 247 11.57 8.80 10.53
C VAL A 247 12.25 9.36 9.29
N GLY A 248 13.50 8.99 9.05
CA GLY A 248 14.24 9.33 7.83
C GLY A 248 13.83 8.39 6.69
N TRP A 249 13.25 8.96 5.64
CA TRP A 249 12.62 8.24 4.52
C TRP A 249 13.22 8.65 3.18
N PRO A 250 13.40 7.71 2.23
CA PRO A 250 13.80 8.06 0.88
C PRO A 250 12.59 8.56 0.09
N ALA A 251 12.77 9.60 -0.72
CA ALA A 251 11.76 10.11 -1.67
C ALA A 251 11.94 9.54 -3.09
N MET A 252 12.78 8.50 -3.24
CA MET A 252 13.14 7.82 -4.48
C MET A 252 12.64 6.37 -4.45
N GLU A 253 11.91 5.97 -5.49
CA GLU A 253 11.34 4.62 -5.61
C GLU A 253 12.41 3.51 -5.65
N GLU A 254 13.55 3.74 -6.30
CA GLU A 254 14.60 2.72 -6.45
C GLU A 254 15.50 2.55 -5.21
N MET A 255 15.22 3.27 -4.11
CA MET A 255 16.02 3.19 -2.88
C MET A 255 15.46 2.16 -1.90
N SER A 256 16.33 1.32 -1.32
CA SER A 256 15.91 0.37 -0.27
C SER A 256 15.29 1.12 0.91
N GLY A 257 14.16 0.62 1.41
CA GLY A 257 13.36 1.31 2.43
C GLY A 257 12.26 2.24 1.88
N PHE A 258 12.18 2.42 0.55
CA PHE A 258 11.09 3.18 -0.05
C PHE A 258 9.76 2.44 0.03
N VAL A 259 8.72 3.22 0.38
CA VAL A 259 7.31 2.88 0.17
C VAL A 259 6.61 4.12 -0.34
N ASP A 260 5.47 3.95 -1.01
CA ASP A 260 4.70 5.08 -1.51
C ASP A 260 4.17 5.97 -0.37
N PRO A 261 3.82 7.24 -0.64
CA PRO A 261 3.37 8.17 0.39
C PRO A 261 2.13 7.71 1.17
N GLN A 262 1.28 6.88 0.58
CA GLN A 262 0.10 6.35 1.24
C GLN A 262 0.48 5.24 2.21
N THR A 263 1.32 4.29 1.82
CA THR A 263 1.86 3.28 2.74
C THR A 263 2.65 3.90 3.89
N LEU A 264 3.53 4.89 3.61
CA LEU A 264 4.25 5.61 4.66
C LEU A 264 3.24 6.18 5.66
N ARG A 265 2.16 6.80 5.19
CA ARG A 265 1.15 7.39 6.06
C ARG A 265 0.38 6.35 6.87
N GLU A 266 -0.17 5.33 6.20
CA GLU A 266 -1.16 4.41 6.78
C GLU A 266 -0.52 3.33 7.63
N SER A 267 0.69 2.91 7.29
CA SER A 267 1.34 1.75 7.92
C SER A 267 2.51 2.14 8.80
N VAL A 268 3.14 3.28 8.56
CA VAL A 268 4.28 3.75 9.37
C VAL A 268 3.86 4.92 10.25
N LEU A 269 3.44 6.04 9.64
CA LEU A 269 3.15 7.28 10.36
C LEU A 269 2.01 7.12 11.36
N SER A 270 0.99 6.31 11.05
CA SER A 270 -0.12 6.00 11.95
C SER A 270 0.33 5.41 13.30
N SER A 271 1.41 4.63 13.32
CA SER A 271 1.88 3.93 14.51
C SER A 271 3.03 4.67 15.20
N VAL A 272 4.01 5.20 14.44
CA VAL A 272 5.13 5.94 15.03
C VAL A 272 4.70 7.23 15.72
N GLN A 273 3.55 7.81 15.35
CA GLN A 273 3.01 9.03 15.95
C GLN A 273 2.56 8.86 17.41
N ASP A 274 2.29 7.62 17.82
CA ASP A 274 1.88 7.29 19.19
C ASP A 274 3.04 7.45 20.19
N ASP A 275 4.29 7.32 19.73
CA ASP A 275 5.46 7.50 20.59
C ASP A 275 5.56 8.95 21.10
N ALA A 276 5.85 9.09 22.40
CA ALA A 276 5.86 10.37 23.10
C ALA A 276 6.79 11.40 22.43
N ASN A 277 7.95 10.94 21.96
CA ASN A 277 9.03 11.72 21.38
C ASN A 277 9.08 11.69 19.84
N TYR A 278 7.99 11.25 19.17
CA TYR A 278 7.88 11.37 17.72
C TYR A 278 8.07 12.82 17.25
N GLY A 279 9.03 13.00 16.34
CA GLY A 279 9.49 14.30 15.85
C GLY A 279 8.97 14.65 14.46
N GLY A 280 8.48 13.70 13.68
CA GLY A 280 8.10 13.89 12.28
C GLY A 280 8.86 13.00 11.28
N VAL A 281 9.04 13.51 10.07
CA VAL A 281 9.67 12.80 8.93
C VAL A 281 10.81 13.64 8.39
N MET A 282 11.93 13.00 8.07
CA MET A 282 13.03 13.59 7.33
C MET A 282 13.07 12.95 5.93
N LEU A 283 13.05 13.75 4.87
CA LEU A 283 13.10 13.28 3.50
C LEU A 283 14.51 13.38 2.92
N TRP A 284 14.98 12.25 2.42
CA TRP A 284 16.13 12.14 1.53
C TRP A 284 15.63 12.01 0.08
N ASP A 285 15.66 13.03 -0.76
CA ASP A 285 16.07 14.43 -0.54
C ASP A 285 15.16 15.38 -1.33
N ARG A 286 15.49 16.67 -1.39
CA ARG A 286 14.69 17.66 -2.12
C ARG A 286 14.62 17.39 -3.62
N TYR A 287 15.68 16.87 -4.24
CA TYR A 287 15.66 16.55 -5.66
C TYR A 287 14.59 15.51 -5.96
N TYR A 288 14.62 14.41 -5.22
CA TYR A 288 13.65 13.33 -5.41
C TYR A 288 12.24 13.75 -5.03
N ASP A 289 12.07 14.46 -3.92
CA ASP A 289 10.76 14.99 -3.54
C ASP A 289 10.17 15.95 -4.59
N LYS A 290 11.02 16.74 -5.27
CA LYS A 290 10.58 17.62 -6.36
C LYS A 290 10.02 16.86 -7.55
N ILE A 291 10.64 15.75 -7.93
CA ILE A 291 10.25 15.01 -9.14
C ILE A 291 9.15 13.98 -8.86
N THR A 292 9.06 13.46 -7.64
CA THR A 292 8.04 12.46 -7.26
C THR A 292 6.80 13.09 -6.62
N GLY A 293 6.90 14.28 -6.04
CA GLY A 293 5.79 14.89 -5.29
C GLY A 293 5.50 14.20 -3.95
N PHE A 294 6.50 13.50 -3.40
CA PHE A 294 6.37 12.66 -2.20
C PHE A 294 5.89 13.42 -0.94
N GLY A 295 6.56 14.52 -0.61
CA GLY A 295 6.32 15.37 0.57
C GLY A 295 4.93 16.00 0.60
N PRO A 296 4.41 16.59 -0.49
CA PRO A 296 3.02 16.99 -0.58
C PRO A 296 2.03 15.86 -0.24
N MET A 297 2.25 14.66 -0.75
CA MET A 297 1.37 13.50 -0.56
C MET A 297 1.48 12.92 0.86
N ALA A 298 2.69 12.88 1.43
CA ALA A 298 2.93 12.49 2.82
C ALA A 298 2.28 13.48 3.82
N ARG A 299 2.14 14.77 3.45
CA ARG A 299 1.56 15.82 4.29
C ARG A 299 0.04 15.97 4.15
N HIS A 300 -0.55 15.67 2.99
CA HIS A 300 -1.94 16.08 2.66
C HIS A 300 -3.09 15.41 3.43
N GLN A 301 -2.87 14.37 4.24
CA GLN A 301 -3.93 13.76 5.07
C GLN A 301 -3.77 13.97 6.60
N LEU A 302 -2.73 14.68 7.05
CA LEU A 302 -2.59 15.05 8.47
C LEU A 302 -3.59 16.13 8.94
N CYS A 303 -4.46 16.63 8.06
CA CYS A 303 -5.42 17.72 8.36
C CYS A 303 -6.89 17.39 8.03
N LEU A 304 -7.19 16.25 7.41
CA LEU A 304 -8.51 15.97 6.82
C LEU A 304 -9.45 15.08 7.65
N LEU A 305 -9.06 14.64 8.84
CA LEU A 305 -9.91 13.76 9.66
C LEU A 305 -11.05 14.46 10.44
N THR A 306 -11.31 15.76 10.26
CA THR A 306 -12.34 16.44 11.07
C THR A 306 -13.48 17.16 10.35
N THR A 307 -13.55 17.22 9.01
CA THR A 307 -14.55 18.12 8.36
C THR A 307 -15.28 17.63 7.11
N THR A 308 -15.49 16.33 6.90
CA THR A 308 -16.39 15.87 5.82
C THR A 308 -17.31 14.74 6.25
N MET A 309 -18.23 15.05 7.15
CA MET A 309 -19.46 14.29 7.38
C MET A 309 -20.59 15.29 7.57
N LEU A 310 -20.95 16.04 6.53
CA LEU A 310 -22.27 16.63 6.31
C LEU A 310 -22.24 17.39 4.98
N VAL A 311 -23.33 17.29 4.22
CA VAL A 311 -23.59 17.94 2.91
C VAL A 311 -23.08 17.18 1.67
N ALA A 312 -23.73 16.05 1.38
CA ALA A 312 -23.93 15.60 -0.01
C ALA A 312 -25.32 14.97 -0.13
N VAL A 313 -26.35 15.78 0.11
CA VAL A 313 -27.71 15.48 -0.35
C VAL A 313 -28.17 16.70 -1.14
N VAL A 314 -28.70 16.42 -2.33
CA VAL A 314 -29.39 17.29 -3.28
C VAL A 314 -28.54 17.89 -4.42
N VAL A 315 -29.03 17.60 -5.64
CA VAL A 315 -28.62 18.01 -7.00
C VAL A 315 -27.42 17.21 -7.52
N PHE A 316 -27.56 16.20 -8.40
CA PHE A 316 -28.01 16.31 -9.79
C PHE A 316 -28.69 15.02 -10.31
N LEU A 317 -29.72 15.17 -11.14
CA LEU A 317 -30.30 14.15 -12.04
C LEU A 317 -29.84 14.47 -13.50
N PRO A 318 -29.98 13.55 -14.47
CA PRO A 318 -28.89 12.73 -15.00
C PRO A 318 -28.47 13.15 -16.42
N CYS A 319 -27.17 13.10 -16.73
CA CYS A 319 -26.71 12.99 -18.11
C CYS A 319 -26.17 11.58 -18.29
N LEU A 320 -26.96 10.73 -18.94
CA LEU A 320 -26.59 9.39 -19.35
C LEU A 320 -25.51 9.47 -20.44
N ALA A 321 -24.25 9.37 -20.02
CA ALA A 321 -23.18 8.84 -20.85
C ALA A 321 -22.68 7.57 -20.14
N THR A 322 -22.92 6.42 -20.76
CA THR A 322 -22.41 5.12 -20.29
C THR A 322 -20.89 5.09 -20.45
N ALA A 323 -20.17 5.66 -19.49
CA ALA A 323 -18.82 5.23 -19.20
C ALA A 323 -18.92 3.89 -18.49
N THR A 324 -18.57 2.79 -19.16
CA THR A 324 -18.34 1.49 -18.52
C THR A 324 -17.08 1.61 -17.66
N GLY A 325 -17.21 2.25 -16.50
CA GLY A 325 -16.18 2.24 -15.47
C GLY A 325 -15.91 0.79 -15.06
N LYS A 326 -14.63 0.41 -14.99
CA LYS A 326 -14.19 -0.95 -14.64
C LYS A 326 -14.69 -1.30 -13.24
N THR A 327 -15.86 -1.92 -13.14
CA THR A 327 -16.38 -2.44 -11.88
C THR A 327 -15.68 -3.76 -11.60
N GLY A 328 -14.62 -3.77 -10.81
CA GLY A 328 -14.05 -5.06 -10.40
C GLY A 328 -15.09 -5.85 -9.60
N GLN A 329 -15.15 -7.14 -9.89
CA GLN A 329 -16.09 -8.10 -9.33
C GLN A 329 -15.33 -9.11 -8.47
N ILE A 330 -15.95 -9.58 -7.39
CA ILE A 330 -15.39 -10.67 -6.58
C ILE A 330 -16.19 -11.93 -6.86
N ALA A 331 -15.54 -12.95 -7.41
CA ALA A 331 -16.07 -14.31 -7.48
C ALA A 331 -15.54 -15.11 -6.29
N VAL A 332 -16.34 -16.01 -5.73
CA VAL A 332 -15.90 -16.89 -4.63
C VAL A 332 -16.34 -18.33 -4.87
N PHE A 333 -15.47 -19.26 -4.52
CA PHE A 333 -15.83 -20.68 -4.47
C PHE A 333 -16.54 -21.04 -3.16
N TRP A 334 -17.62 -21.82 -3.26
CA TRP A 334 -18.41 -22.32 -2.14
C TRP A 334 -18.71 -23.81 -2.32
N GLY A 335 -18.76 -24.59 -1.24
CA GLY A 335 -19.15 -25.99 -1.25
C GLY A 335 -18.02 -26.97 -0.93
N ARG A 336 -16.85 -26.46 -0.49
CA ARG A 336 -15.67 -27.28 -0.17
C ARG A 336 -15.48 -27.55 1.31
N ASN A 337 -16.18 -26.82 2.18
CA ASN A 337 -16.03 -26.98 3.61
C ASN A 337 -17.36 -26.74 4.33
N LYS A 338 -17.86 -27.75 5.05
CA LYS A 338 -19.13 -27.64 5.79
C LYS A 338 -19.17 -26.46 6.78
N THR A 339 -18.03 -25.97 7.26
CA THR A 339 -17.95 -24.82 8.17
C THR A 339 -18.11 -23.46 7.47
N GLU A 340 -18.12 -23.41 6.14
CA GLU A 340 -18.19 -22.18 5.34
C GLU A 340 -19.56 -21.47 5.39
N GLY A 341 -20.55 -22.06 6.08
CA GLY A 341 -21.91 -21.55 6.17
C GLY A 341 -22.77 -21.91 4.96
N SER A 342 -24.01 -21.44 4.95
CA SER A 342 -24.91 -21.68 3.82
C SER A 342 -24.56 -20.81 2.61
N LEU A 343 -24.99 -21.22 1.43
CA LEU A 343 -24.86 -20.41 0.21
C LEU A 343 -25.60 -19.07 0.35
N LYS A 344 -26.76 -19.08 1.02
CA LYS A 344 -27.49 -17.86 1.36
C LYS A 344 -26.65 -16.91 2.22
N GLU A 345 -25.94 -17.42 3.22
CA GLU A 345 -25.07 -16.61 4.09
C GLU A 345 -23.94 -15.96 3.27
N ALA A 346 -23.29 -16.70 2.37
CA ALA A 346 -22.27 -16.16 1.48
C ALA A 346 -22.81 -14.98 0.64
N CYS A 347 -24.00 -15.11 0.07
CA CYS A 347 -24.66 -14.04 -0.70
C CYS A 347 -25.16 -12.87 0.17
N ASP A 348 -25.41 -13.11 1.46
CA ASP A 348 -25.83 -12.07 2.41
C ASP A 348 -24.67 -11.20 2.91
N THR A 349 -23.42 -11.65 2.77
CA THR A 349 -22.24 -10.84 3.10
C THR A 349 -22.17 -9.53 2.31
N GLY A 350 -22.73 -9.51 1.09
CA GLY A 350 -22.59 -8.40 0.15
C GLY A 350 -21.15 -8.19 -0.34
N LEU A 351 -20.25 -9.15 -0.12
CA LEU A 351 -18.87 -9.11 -0.59
C LEU A 351 -18.73 -9.64 -2.02
N TYR A 352 -19.39 -10.76 -2.29
CA TYR A 352 -19.22 -11.50 -3.53
C TYR A 352 -20.28 -11.11 -4.55
N THR A 353 -19.84 -10.92 -5.78
CA THR A 353 -20.67 -10.60 -6.94
C THR A 353 -20.95 -11.81 -7.81
N THR A 354 -20.32 -12.95 -7.54
CA THR A 354 -20.56 -14.23 -8.20
C THR A 354 -20.18 -15.35 -7.24
N VAL A 355 -20.97 -16.42 -7.18
CA VAL A 355 -20.64 -17.60 -6.39
C VAL A 355 -20.51 -18.81 -7.30
N ILE A 356 -19.45 -19.58 -7.10
CA ILE A 356 -19.14 -20.79 -7.87
C ILE A 356 -19.25 -21.99 -6.93
N ILE A 357 -20.21 -22.87 -7.18
CA ILE A 357 -20.44 -24.09 -6.40
C ILE A 357 -19.42 -25.16 -6.84
N SER A 358 -18.61 -25.63 -5.90
CA SER A 358 -17.65 -26.72 -6.09
C SER A 358 -18.13 -28.01 -5.41
N PHE A 359 -18.03 -29.19 -6.03
CA PHE A 359 -17.72 -29.47 -7.44
C PHE A 359 -18.65 -30.54 -8.01
N PHE A 360 -18.91 -30.45 -9.32
CA PHE A 360 -19.36 -31.59 -10.12
C PHE A 360 -18.13 -32.41 -10.56
N SER A 361 -17.75 -33.37 -9.72
CA SER A 361 -16.42 -33.99 -9.69
C SER A 361 -16.34 -35.39 -10.31
N VAL A 362 -17.48 -35.98 -10.70
CA VAL A 362 -17.52 -37.27 -11.42
C VAL A 362 -18.34 -37.08 -12.69
N PHE A 363 -17.73 -37.27 -13.87
CA PHE A 363 -18.42 -37.18 -15.16
C PHE A 363 -17.67 -37.82 -16.33
N GLY A 364 -18.37 -37.96 -17.47
CA GLY A 364 -17.79 -38.39 -18.75
C GLY A 364 -17.72 -39.91 -18.98
N HIS A 365 -18.03 -40.71 -17.96
CA HIS A 365 -18.10 -42.17 -18.02
C HIS A 365 -19.48 -42.72 -17.65
N GLY A 366 -20.55 -41.99 -18.01
CA GLY A 366 -21.94 -42.37 -17.73
C GLY A 366 -22.37 -42.26 -16.25
N ARG A 367 -21.49 -41.74 -15.38
CA ARG A 367 -21.77 -41.44 -13.98
C ARG A 367 -21.64 -39.96 -13.74
N TYR A 368 -22.48 -39.42 -12.85
CA TYR A 368 -22.54 -38.00 -12.53
C TYR A 368 -22.65 -37.81 -11.02
N TRP A 369 -21.79 -36.96 -10.44
CA TRP A 369 -21.84 -36.68 -9.00
C TRP A 369 -21.40 -35.25 -8.69
N THR A 370 -22.13 -34.62 -7.77
CA THR A 370 -21.73 -33.35 -7.15
C THR A 370 -21.35 -33.62 -5.70
N ASP A 371 -20.15 -33.21 -5.32
CA ASP A 371 -19.67 -33.27 -3.95
C ASP A 371 -19.67 -31.85 -3.36
N LEU A 372 -20.55 -31.62 -2.37
CA LEU A 372 -20.63 -30.40 -1.59
C LEU A 372 -20.13 -30.61 -0.15
N SER A 373 -19.20 -31.55 0.06
CA SER A 373 -18.41 -31.68 1.30
C SER A 373 -19.25 -31.70 2.60
N GLY A 374 -20.40 -32.38 2.55
CA GLY A 374 -21.29 -32.58 3.69
C GLY A 374 -22.39 -31.52 3.91
N HIS A 375 -22.59 -30.60 2.97
CA HIS A 375 -23.73 -29.68 2.95
C HIS A 375 -25.06 -30.40 2.65
N ASP A 376 -26.15 -29.89 3.22
CA ASP A 376 -27.51 -30.35 2.93
C ASP A 376 -27.96 -29.83 1.55
N VAL A 377 -27.82 -30.69 0.55
CA VAL A 377 -28.14 -30.40 -0.87
C VAL A 377 -29.59 -29.94 -1.05
N SER A 378 -30.52 -30.37 -0.18
CA SER A 378 -31.95 -30.04 -0.32
C SER A 378 -32.24 -28.55 -0.12
N ARG A 379 -31.36 -27.82 0.59
CA ARG A 379 -31.50 -26.38 0.86
C ARG A 379 -30.86 -25.51 -0.21
N VAL A 380 -29.89 -26.04 -0.94
CA VAL A 380 -29.09 -25.28 -1.91
C VAL A 380 -29.96 -24.64 -2.99
N GLY A 381 -31.04 -25.31 -3.43
CA GLY A 381 -31.95 -24.74 -4.42
C GLY A 381 -32.64 -23.44 -3.99
N ALA A 382 -33.08 -23.36 -2.72
CA ALA A 382 -33.66 -22.14 -2.17
C ALA A 382 -32.61 -21.02 -2.04
N ASP A 383 -31.39 -21.38 -1.61
CA ASP A 383 -30.28 -20.44 -1.48
C ASP A 383 -29.81 -19.89 -2.84
N VAL A 384 -29.79 -20.71 -3.90
CA VAL A 384 -29.52 -20.28 -5.28
C VAL A 384 -30.51 -19.18 -5.69
N LYS A 385 -31.81 -19.41 -5.51
CA LYS A 385 -32.85 -18.43 -5.84
C LYS A 385 -32.70 -17.15 -5.02
N HIS A 386 -32.30 -17.26 -3.76
CA HIS A 386 -32.01 -16.11 -2.89
C HIS A 386 -30.83 -15.29 -3.42
N CYS A 387 -29.70 -15.92 -3.76
CA CYS A 387 -28.55 -15.24 -4.37
C CYS A 387 -28.93 -14.54 -5.69
N GLN A 388 -29.68 -15.22 -6.55
CA GLN A 388 -30.15 -14.67 -7.82
C GLN A 388 -31.09 -13.46 -7.62
N SER A 389 -31.92 -13.47 -6.58
CA SER A 389 -32.77 -12.31 -6.22
C SER A 389 -31.95 -11.06 -5.85
N LYS A 390 -30.69 -11.26 -5.47
CA LYS A 390 -29.71 -10.20 -5.19
C LYS A 390 -28.82 -9.86 -6.39
N ASN A 391 -29.15 -10.37 -7.58
CA ASN A 391 -28.36 -10.26 -8.80
C ASN A 391 -26.95 -10.88 -8.69
N ILE A 392 -26.77 -11.88 -7.84
CA ILE A 392 -25.52 -12.65 -7.73
C ILE A 392 -25.69 -13.94 -8.56
N PRO A 393 -25.04 -14.05 -9.74
CA PRO A 393 -25.05 -15.29 -10.50
C PRO A 393 -24.40 -16.43 -9.72
N VAL A 394 -25.01 -17.61 -9.82
CA VAL A 394 -24.54 -18.85 -9.19
C VAL A 394 -24.19 -19.87 -10.27
N LEU A 395 -22.94 -20.30 -10.28
CA LEU A 395 -22.38 -21.24 -11.26
C LEU A 395 -22.12 -22.60 -10.61
N LEU A 396 -22.09 -23.67 -11.41
CA LEU A 396 -21.57 -24.97 -10.98
C LEU A 396 -20.21 -25.21 -11.63
N SER A 397 -19.18 -25.45 -10.82
CA SER A 397 -17.87 -25.82 -11.32
C SER A 397 -17.80 -27.31 -11.61
N VAL A 398 -17.43 -27.65 -12.84
CA VAL A 398 -17.11 -29.02 -13.24
C VAL A 398 -15.61 -29.28 -13.07
N GLY A 399 -15.29 -30.48 -12.57
CA GLY A 399 -13.92 -30.95 -12.37
C GLY A 399 -13.51 -30.85 -10.90
N GLY A 400 -12.46 -30.07 -10.63
CA GLY A 400 -11.82 -29.98 -9.30
C GLY A 400 -10.63 -30.91 -9.13
N ASP A 401 -10.20 -31.09 -7.89
CA ASP A 401 -8.96 -31.81 -7.52
C ASP A 401 -9.09 -33.35 -7.61
N GLY A 402 -10.27 -33.86 -7.97
CA GLY A 402 -10.54 -35.29 -8.12
C GLY A 402 -9.99 -35.88 -9.44
N TYR A 403 -9.99 -37.21 -9.54
CA TYR A 403 -9.51 -37.95 -10.72
C TYR A 403 -10.63 -38.67 -11.49
N GLN A 404 -11.89 -38.47 -11.08
CA GLN A 404 -13.04 -39.26 -11.56
C GLN A 404 -13.80 -38.60 -12.72
N TYR A 405 -13.14 -37.72 -13.46
CA TYR A 405 -13.70 -37.06 -14.62
C TYR A 405 -12.72 -37.03 -15.79
N SER A 406 -13.23 -37.21 -16.99
CA SER A 406 -12.54 -36.91 -18.25
C SER A 406 -13.55 -36.92 -19.40
N LEU A 407 -13.19 -36.35 -20.55
CA LEU A 407 -14.06 -36.35 -21.73
C LEU A 407 -13.35 -37.08 -22.88
N PRO A 408 -13.30 -38.42 -22.87
CA PRO A 408 -12.53 -39.20 -23.85
C PRO A 408 -13.06 -39.05 -25.28
N THR A 409 -14.35 -38.72 -25.46
CA THR A 409 -14.97 -38.58 -26.77
C THR A 409 -15.89 -37.36 -26.86
N ALA A 410 -16.14 -36.87 -28.08
CA ALA A 410 -17.13 -35.81 -28.30
C ALA A 410 -18.55 -36.19 -27.80
N ASN A 411 -18.90 -37.48 -27.81
CA ASN A 411 -20.18 -37.95 -27.28
C ASN A 411 -20.22 -37.86 -25.75
N SER A 412 -19.13 -38.25 -25.06
CA SER A 412 -19.06 -38.06 -23.60
C SER A 412 -19.22 -36.59 -23.19
N ALA A 413 -18.65 -35.65 -23.97
CA ALA A 413 -18.84 -34.22 -23.74
C ALA A 413 -20.29 -33.76 -23.96
N LYS A 414 -20.98 -34.28 -24.99
CA LYS A 414 -22.40 -33.99 -25.24
C LYS A 414 -23.29 -34.57 -24.15
N ASP A 415 -23.02 -35.79 -23.68
CA ASP A 415 -23.79 -36.45 -22.62
C ASP A 415 -23.66 -35.69 -21.30
N VAL A 416 -22.45 -35.22 -20.97
CA VAL A 416 -22.21 -34.34 -19.82
C VAL A 416 -22.95 -33.02 -19.97
N ALA A 417 -22.90 -32.39 -21.16
CA ALA A 417 -23.64 -31.15 -21.43
C ALA A 417 -25.16 -31.34 -21.26
N ASP A 418 -25.72 -32.42 -21.81
CA ASP A 418 -27.13 -32.77 -21.70
C ASP A 418 -27.50 -33.03 -20.22
N HIS A 419 -26.65 -33.73 -19.48
CA HIS A 419 -26.85 -33.95 -18.04
C HIS A 419 -26.88 -32.63 -17.26
N LEU A 420 -25.87 -31.77 -17.42
CA LEU A 420 -25.80 -30.46 -16.77
C LEU A 420 -27.04 -29.61 -17.12
N TRP A 421 -27.44 -29.63 -18.40
CA TRP A 421 -28.60 -28.88 -18.88
C TRP A 421 -29.89 -29.31 -18.17
N HIS A 422 -30.11 -30.62 -18.05
CA HIS A 422 -31.35 -31.17 -17.49
C HIS A 422 -31.37 -31.29 -15.97
N ALA A 423 -30.21 -31.41 -15.32
CA ALA A 423 -30.10 -31.57 -13.87
C ALA A 423 -29.97 -30.24 -13.11
N TYR A 424 -29.29 -29.23 -13.70
CA TYR A 424 -28.94 -27.99 -12.99
C TYR A 424 -29.32 -26.69 -13.72
N LEU A 425 -29.42 -26.71 -15.05
CA LEU A 425 -29.75 -25.53 -15.86
C LEU A 425 -31.22 -25.56 -16.30
N GLY A 426 -31.53 -24.90 -17.44
CA GLY A 426 -32.89 -24.62 -17.90
C GLY A 426 -33.63 -25.79 -18.54
N GLY A 427 -33.00 -26.95 -18.68
CA GLY A 427 -33.62 -28.14 -19.23
C GLY A 427 -34.44 -28.91 -18.20
N GLY A 428 -35.28 -29.81 -18.67
CA GLY A 428 -35.92 -30.83 -17.84
C GLY A 428 -36.09 -32.11 -18.65
N ARG A 429 -35.75 -33.26 -18.05
CA ARG A 429 -35.91 -34.57 -18.69
C ARG A 429 -36.40 -35.58 -17.66
N ARG A 430 -37.46 -36.31 -18.00
CA ARG A 430 -37.99 -37.37 -17.13
C ARG A 430 -36.89 -38.40 -16.84
N GLY A 431 -36.71 -38.74 -15.56
CA GLY A 431 -35.66 -39.67 -15.12
C GLY A 431 -34.31 -39.03 -14.81
N VAL A 432 -34.12 -37.73 -15.05
CA VAL A 432 -32.94 -36.99 -14.59
C VAL A 432 -33.26 -36.34 -13.25
N PHE A 433 -32.53 -36.72 -12.20
CA PHE A 433 -32.65 -36.12 -10.87
C PHE A 433 -32.08 -34.70 -10.88
N ARG A 434 -32.77 -33.75 -10.25
CA ARG A 434 -32.32 -32.37 -10.07
C ARG A 434 -31.91 -32.15 -8.61
N PRO A 435 -30.60 -32.08 -8.30
CA PRO A 435 -30.14 -32.02 -6.91
C PRO A 435 -30.61 -30.76 -6.18
N PHE A 436 -30.69 -29.63 -6.88
CA PHE A 436 -31.14 -28.35 -6.31
C PHE A 436 -32.63 -28.09 -6.53
N GLY A 437 -33.42 -29.15 -6.72
CA GLY A 437 -34.85 -29.04 -7.00
C GLY A 437 -35.14 -28.29 -8.29
N ASP A 438 -36.02 -27.31 -8.22
CA ASP A 438 -36.45 -26.49 -9.36
C ASP A 438 -35.56 -25.25 -9.58
N ALA A 439 -34.47 -25.08 -8.82
CA ALA A 439 -33.51 -24.02 -9.07
C ALA A 439 -32.80 -24.21 -10.42
N VAL A 440 -32.56 -23.09 -11.11
CA VAL A 440 -31.88 -23.04 -12.41
C VAL A 440 -30.64 -22.19 -12.25
N LEU A 441 -29.45 -22.80 -12.35
CA LEU A 441 -28.18 -22.10 -12.23
C LEU A 441 -27.95 -21.13 -13.40
N ASP A 442 -27.08 -20.14 -13.18
CA ASP A 442 -26.72 -19.14 -14.19
C ASP A 442 -25.71 -19.66 -15.20
N GLY A 443 -24.95 -20.70 -14.86
CA GLY A 443 -23.90 -21.17 -15.73
C GLY A 443 -23.00 -22.26 -15.16
N VAL A 444 -21.87 -22.47 -15.84
CA VAL A 444 -20.90 -23.53 -15.58
C VAL A 444 -19.49 -22.95 -15.56
N ASP A 445 -18.72 -23.29 -14.53
CA ASP A 445 -17.28 -23.01 -14.44
C ASP A 445 -16.46 -24.27 -14.80
N LEU A 446 -15.34 -24.08 -15.49
CA LEU A 446 -14.43 -25.15 -15.88
C LEU A 446 -13.16 -25.10 -15.00
N TYR A 447 -13.03 -26.06 -14.07
CA TYR A 447 -11.85 -26.25 -13.22
C TYR A 447 -11.22 -27.61 -13.56
N ILE A 448 -10.28 -27.65 -14.51
CA ILE A 448 -9.80 -28.91 -15.11
C ILE A 448 -8.36 -29.22 -14.70
N ASP A 449 -8.18 -29.98 -13.63
CA ASP A 449 -6.86 -30.32 -13.09
C ASP A 449 -6.32 -31.67 -13.58
N HIS A 450 -7.14 -32.73 -13.59
CA HIS A 450 -6.68 -34.10 -13.82
C HIS A 450 -7.43 -34.88 -14.93
N GLY A 451 -8.40 -34.26 -15.62
CA GLY A 451 -9.24 -34.92 -16.63
C GLY A 451 -8.73 -34.91 -18.09
N GLY A 452 -7.51 -34.41 -18.33
CA GLY A 452 -6.92 -34.21 -19.65
C GLY A 452 -7.56 -33.08 -20.47
N PRO A 453 -7.03 -32.73 -21.65
CA PRO A 453 -7.47 -31.55 -22.42
C PRO A 453 -8.59 -31.81 -23.43
N ALA A 454 -8.97 -33.07 -23.64
CA ALA A 454 -9.80 -33.46 -24.77
C ALA A 454 -11.27 -33.04 -24.64
N ASN A 455 -11.89 -32.64 -25.76
CA ASN A 455 -13.34 -32.43 -25.94
C ASN A 455 -14.05 -31.38 -25.06
N TYR A 456 -13.32 -30.57 -24.29
CA TYR A 456 -13.95 -29.47 -23.54
C TYR A 456 -14.49 -28.35 -24.44
N ASP A 457 -13.94 -28.19 -25.64
CA ASP A 457 -14.49 -27.32 -26.68
C ASP A 457 -15.88 -27.78 -27.15
N VAL A 458 -16.11 -29.10 -27.23
CA VAL A 458 -17.42 -29.69 -27.55
C VAL A 458 -18.41 -29.45 -26.43
N LEU A 459 -18.00 -29.65 -25.17
CA LEU A 459 -18.83 -29.37 -23.99
C LEU A 459 -19.28 -27.89 -23.99
N VAL A 460 -18.34 -26.97 -24.15
CA VAL A 460 -18.59 -25.52 -24.13
C VAL A 460 -19.51 -25.09 -25.27
N ARG A 461 -19.27 -25.53 -26.51
CA ARG A 461 -20.16 -25.22 -27.65
C ARG A 461 -21.56 -25.79 -27.45
N ARG A 462 -21.66 -26.98 -26.86
CA ARG A 462 -22.96 -27.62 -26.61
C ARG A 462 -23.76 -26.87 -25.55
N LEU A 463 -23.12 -26.49 -24.43
CA LEU A 463 -23.76 -25.69 -23.38
C LEU A 463 -24.22 -24.33 -23.88
N ALA A 464 -23.39 -23.65 -24.69
CA ALA A 464 -23.75 -22.37 -25.31
C ALA A 464 -24.91 -22.48 -26.33
N GLY A 465 -25.12 -23.67 -26.90
CA GLY A 465 -26.12 -23.91 -27.95
C GLY A 465 -27.53 -24.22 -27.46
N TYR A 466 -27.76 -24.41 -26.14
CA TYR A 466 -29.11 -24.61 -25.63
C TYR A 466 -29.95 -23.35 -25.72
N ARG A 467 -31.25 -23.52 -26.00
CA ARG A 467 -32.22 -22.42 -26.05
C ARG A 467 -32.75 -22.11 -24.65
N GLY A 468 -32.99 -20.83 -24.38
CA GLY A 468 -33.52 -20.36 -23.10
C GLY A 468 -32.62 -19.30 -22.49
N LYS A 469 -32.50 -19.31 -21.14
CA LYS A 469 -31.56 -18.46 -20.41
C LYS A 469 -30.13 -18.78 -20.89
N PRO A 470 -29.35 -17.79 -21.37
CA PRO A 470 -27.97 -18.00 -21.75
C PRO A 470 -27.15 -18.59 -20.59
N VAL A 471 -26.35 -19.61 -20.89
CA VAL A 471 -25.45 -20.25 -19.92
C VAL A 471 -24.19 -19.41 -19.82
N LEU A 472 -23.91 -18.83 -18.64
CA LEU A 472 -22.66 -18.14 -18.38
C LEU A 472 -21.52 -19.17 -18.27
N LEU A 473 -20.57 -19.10 -19.19
CA LEU A 473 -19.43 -20.02 -19.21
C LEU A 473 -18.19 -19.30 -18.66
N THR A 474 -17.62 -19.87 -17.61
CA THR A 474 -16.39 -19.38 -16.97
C THR A 474 -15.34 -20.49 -16.92
N ALA A 475 -14.08 -20.13 -16.72
CA ALA A 475 -13.00 -21.09 -16.53
C ALA A 475 -12.06 -20.62 -15.43
N THR A 476 -11.59 -21.56 -14.62
CA THR A 476 -10.63 -21.34 -13.52
C THR A 476 -9.35 -22.14 -13.79
N PRO A 477 -8.54 -21.75 -14.80
CA PRO A 477 -7.33 -22.46 -15.19
C PRO A 477 -6.18 -22.23 -14.19
N ARG A 478 -5.10 -23.01 -14.31
CA ARG A 478 -3.81 -22.71 -13.65
C ARG A 478 -3.25 -21.38 -14.16
N CYS A 479 -2.37 -20.73 -13.39
CA CYS A 479 -1.79 -19.46 -13.83
C CYS A 479 -0.94 -19.57 -15.09
N VAL A 480 -0.22 -20.68 -15.27
CA VAL A 480 0.77 -20.79 -16.37
C VAL A 480 0.04 -20.74 -17.70
N TYR A 481 0.41 -19.78 -18.53
CA TYR A 481 -0.19 -19.61 -19.84
C TYR A 481 0.67 -20.30 -20.93
N PRO A 482 0.07 -21.12 -21.82
CA PRO A 482 -1.32 -21.58 -21.79
C PRO A 482 -1.52 -22.76 -20.82
N ASP A 483 -2.67 -22.79 -20.13
CA ASP A 483 -3.11 -24.00 -19.44
C ASP A 483 -3.61 -25.02 -20.47
N ALA A 484 -2.82 -26.09 -20.67
CA ALA A 484 -3.11 -27.14 -21.64
C ALA A 484 -4.48 -27.79 -21.43
N ASN A 485 -4.93 -27.97 -20.19
CA ASN A 485 -6.21 -28.61 -19.89
C ASN A 485 -7.40 -27.71 -20.25
N ALA A 486 -7.28 -26.40 -20.07
CA ALA A 486 -8.33 -25.44 -20.37
C ALA A 486 -8.29 -24.93 -21.82
N ALA A 487 -7.17 -25.11 -22.53
CA ALA A 487 -6.91 -24.53 -23.85
C ALA A 487 -8.03 -24.81 -24.87
N ALA A 488 -8.56 -26.04 -24.93
CA ALA A 488 -9.62 -26.39 -25.88
C ALA A 488 -10.92 -25.60 -25.61
N ALA A 489 -11.35 -25.52 -24.35
CA ALA A 489 -12.53 -24.75 -23.95
C ALA A 489 -12.36 -23.25 -24.25
N LEU A 490 -11.22 -22.69 -23.84
CA LEU A 490 -10.90 -21.27 -24.02
C LEU A 490 -10.80 -20.89 -25.50
N GLY A 491 -10.26 -21.79 -26.33
CA GLY A 491 -10.12 -21.62 -27.78
C GLY A 491 -11.46 -21.48 -28.54
N THR A 492 -12.60 -21.79 -27.90
CA THR A 492 -13.92 -21.56 -28.49
C THR A 492 -14.33 -20.08 -28.54
N GLY A 493 -13.72 -19.22 -27.71
CA GLY A 493 -14.13 -17.82 -27.55
C GLY A 493 -15.48 -17.63 -26.84
N LEU A 494 -16.08 -18.70 -26.28
CA LEU A 494 -17.38 -18.66 -25.61
C LEU A 494 -17.28 -18.46 -24.09
N VAL A 495 -16.09 -18.65 -23.51
CA VAL A 495 -15.82 -18.42 -22.09
C VAL A 495 -15.73 -16.91 -21.82
N ARG A 496 -16.63 -16.39 -20.98
CA ARG A 496 -16.77 -14.95 -20.73
C ARG A 496 -15.97 -14.43 -19.55
N ARG A 497 -15.67 -15.30 -18.57
CA ARG A 497 -14.81 -14.95 -17.44
C ARG A 497 -13.74 -16.02 -17.25
N ILE A 498 -12.52 -15.57 -17.06
CA ILE A 498 -11.36 -16.43 -16.85
C ILE A 498 -10.76 -16.04 -15.50
N HIS A 499 -10.54 -17.01 -14.63
CA HIS A 499 -9.98 -16.83 -13.30
C HIS A 499 -8.65 -17.61 -13.18
N PRO A 500 -7.54 -17.16 -13.81
CA PRO A 500 -6.26 -17.85 -13.65
C PRO A 500 -5.87 -17.92 -12.18
N ARG A 501 -5.57 -19.12 -11.70
CA ARG A 501 -5.22 -19.39 -10.31
C ARG A 501 -3.76 -19.04 -10.06
N PHE A 502 -3.48 -17.85 -9.55
CA PHE A 502 -2.16 -17.45 -9.06
C PHE A 502 -1.91 -17.99 -7.64
N TYR A 503 -2.25 -19.27 -7.45
CA TYR A 503 -2.09 -20.03 -6.20
C TYR A 503 -2.14 -21.53 -6.49
N GLY A 504 -1.57 -22.33 -5.60
CA GLY A 504 -1.68 -23.79 -5.64
C GLY A 504 -0.85 -24.46 -6.75
N ASP A 505 0.05 -23.73 -7.39
CA ASP A 505 1.02 -24.25 -8.35
C ASP A 505 2.36 -23.51 -8.20
N ALA A 506 3.44 -24.25 -7.97
CA ALA A 506 4.77 -23.71 -7.74
C ALA A 506 5.30 -22.87 -8.93
N ALA A 507 4.83 -23.15 -10.14
CA ALA A 507 5.17 -22.37 -11.32
C ALA A 507 4.65 -20.92 -11.23
N CYS A 508 3.59 -20.69 -10.44
CA CYS A 508 2.95 -19.39 -10.23
C CYS A 508 3.59 -18.57 -9.11
N THR A 509 4.38 -19.20 -8.24
CA THR A 509 4.62 -18.67 -6.88
C THR A 509 6.10 -18.57 -6.51
N ASN A 510 6.98 -19.21 -7.28
CA ASN A 510 8.43 -19.15 -7.16
C ASN A 510 9.08 -18.44 -8.37
N LYS A 511 8.66 -17.21 -8.65
CA LYS A 511 9.23 -16.41 -9.74
C LYS A 511 10.04 -15.25 -9.21
N THR A 512 11.15 -14.99 -9.88
CA THR A 512 11.98 -13.82 -9.63
C THR A 512 11.74 -12.77 -10.71
N ASP A 513 11.91 -11.49 -10.39
CA ASP A 513 12.01 -10.46 -11.40
C ASP A 513 13.29 -10.60 -12.24
N GLY A 514 13.47 -9.70 -13.22
CA GLY A 514 14.65 -9.68 -14.09
C GLY A 514 16.00 -9.48 -13.39
N GLU A 515 15.99 -9.25 -12.07
CA GLU A 515 17.15 -9.05 -11.20
C GLU A 515 17.34 -10.20 -10.19
N GLY A 516 16.50 -11.23 -10.25
CA GLY A 516 16.60 -12.39 -9.36
C GLY A 516 15.92 -12.21 -8.00
N ARG A 517 15.15 -11.13 -7.78
CA ARG A 517 14.38 -10.89 -6.54
C ARG A 517 13.01 -11.54 -6.63
N ARG A 518 12.49 -12.11 -5.55
CA ARG A 518 11.17 -12.78 -5.53
C ARG A 518 10.05 -11.81 -5.95
N SER A 519 9.29 -12.17 -6.99
CA SER A 519 8.11 -11.42 -7.45
C SER A 519 6.88 -11.79 -6.63
N LEU A 520 6.03 -10.80 -6.34
CA LEU A 520 4.74 -10.99 -5.67
C LEU A 520 3.69 -11.65 -6.57
N PHE A 521 3.82 -11.50 -7.89
CA PHE A 521 2.83 -11.91 -8.88
C PHE A 521 3.49 -12.22 -10.21
N ASP A 522 3.00 -13.22 -10.95
CA ASP A 522 3.52 -13.54 -12.29
C ASP A 522 2.87 -12.61 -13.34
N TRP A 523 3.59 -11.52 -13.62
CA TRP A 523 3.15 -10.53 -14.60
C TRP A 523 3.27 -11.01 -16.05
N GLU A 524 4.17 -11.94 -16.35
CA GLU A 524 4.32 -12.48 -17.70
C GLU A 524 3.07 -13.29 -18.07
N ASP A 525 2.66 -14.20 -17.17
CA ASP A 525 1.44 -14.97 -17.34
C ASP A 525 0.19 -14.07 -17.33
N TRP A 526 0.12 -13.09 -16.42
CA TRP A 526 -1.00 -12.13 -16.40
C TRP A 526 -1.15 -11.35 -17.71
N ASP A 527 -0.05 -10.82 -18.23
CA ASP A 527 -0.05 -10.05 -19.47
C ASP A 527 -0.41 -10.96 -20.66
N ALA A 528 0.01 -12.24 -20.63
CA ALA A 528 -0.39 -13.23 -21.63
C ALA A 528 -1.88 -13.57 -21.58
N TRP A 529 -2.45 -13.81 -20.39
CA TRP A 529 -3.88 -14.07 -20.21
C TRP A 529 -4.74 -12.90 -20.70
N THR A 530 -4.40 -11.68 -20.29
CA THR A 530 -5.17 -10.48 -20.64
C THR A 530 -5.07 -10.16 -22.13
N SER A 531 -3.89 -10.31 -22.73
CA SER A 531 -3.67 -10.04 -24.16
C SER A 531 -4.32 -11.09 -25.08
N ARG A 532 -4.33 -12.37 -24.67
CA ARG A 532 -4.88 -13.44 -25.51
C ARG A 532 -6.40 -13.44 -25.61
N PHE A 533 -7.07 -13.00 -24.55
CA PHE A 533 -8.54 -13.07 -24.39
C PHE A 533 -9.18 -11.69 -24.22
N PRO A 534 -9.02 -10.75 -25.18
CA PRO A 534 -9.54 -9.38 -25.04
C PRO A 534 -11.07 -9.30 -24.95
N ALA A 535 -11.79 -10.34 -25.38
CA ALA A 535 -13.25 -10.43 -25.32
C ALA A 535 -13.79 -11.08 -24.03
N SER A 536 -12.91 -11.60 -23.17
CA SER A 536 -13.25 -12.24 -21.90
C SER A 536 -12.77 -11.37 -20.74
N GLN A 537 -13.54 -11.31 -19.66
CA GLN A 537 -13.09 -10.66 -18.43
C GLN A 537 -12.09 -11.56 -17.71
N VAL A 538 -10.92 -11.03 -17.33
CA VAL A 538 -9.87 -11.79 -16.63
C VAL A 538 -9.80 -11.35 -15.16
N TYR A 539 -9.86 -12.30 -14.25
CA TYR A 539 -9.86 -12.07 -12.80
C TYR A 539 -8.57 -12.58 -12.19
N VAL A 540 -8.05 -11.87 -11.19
CA VAL A 540 -6.91 -12.33 -10.41
C VAL A 540 -7.39 -13.42 -9.44
N GLY A 541 -7.01 -14.68 -9.67
CA GLY A 541 -7.34 -15.79 -8.78
C GLY A 541 -6.40 -15.86 -7.59
N LEU A 542 -6.94 -15.82 -6.37
CA LEU A 542 -6.20 -15.70 -5.12
C LEU A 542 -6.67 -16.73 -4.09
N PRO A 543 -5.76 -17.22 -3.21
CA PRO A 543 -6.17 -18.00 -2.06
C PRO A 543 -6.65 -17.05 -0.96
N ALA A 544 -7.73 -17.40 -0.26
CA ALA A 544 -8.23 -16.65 0.89
C ALA A 544 -7.60 -17.13 2.21
N GLU A 545 -6.93 -18.29 2.21
CA GLU A 545 -6.28 -18.84 3.39
C GLU A 545 -4.95 -18.13 3.67
N GLU A 546 -4.86 -17.43 4.81
CA GLU A 546 -3.67 -16.66 5.22
C GLU A 546 -2.40 -17.53 5.34
N THR A 547 -2.56 -18.80 5.69
CA THR A 547 -1.44 -19.76 5.82
C THR A 547 -0.98 -20.36 4.51
N ALA A 548 -1.65 -20.07 3.39
CA ALA A 548 -1.20 -20.54 2.09
C ALA A 548 0.12 -19.85 1.71
N ALA A 549 1.09 -20.60 1.18
CA ALA A 549 2.39 -20.04 0.77
C ALA A 549 2.29 -18.92 -0.28
N ASP A 550 1.16 -18.91 -1.00
CA ASP A 550 0.85 -18.03 -2.12
C ASP A 550 -0.13 -16.92 -1.72
N TRP A 551 -0.45 -16.83 -0.43
CA TRP A 551 -1.28 -15.76 0.10
C TRP A 551 -0.49 -14.45 0.12
N ILE A 552 -1.12 -13.40 -0.40
CA ILE A 552 -0.56 -12.06 -0.42
C ILE A 552 -1.34 -11.25 0.60
N ASN A 553 -0.66 -10.59 1.53
CA ASN A 553 -1.37 -9.74 2.48
C ASN A 553 -2.13 -8.63 1.75
N PRO A 554 -3.30 -8.17 2.25
CA PRO A 554 -4.14 -7.20 1.57
C PRO A 554 -3.43 -5.95 1.07
N GLU A 555 -2.52 -5.39 1.87
CA GLU A 555 -1.81 -4.17 1.51
C GLU A 555 -0.86 -4.39 0.33
N SER A 556 -0.04 -5.44 0.40
CA SER A 556 0.83 -5.86 -0.71
C SER A 556 0.04 -6.26 -1.96
N LEU A 557 -1.14 -6.86 -1.78
CA LEU A 557 -2.02 -7.18 -2.89
C LEU A 557 -2.55 -5.91 -3.57
N TYR A 558 -2.98 -4.92 -2.80
CA TYR A 558 -3.52 -3.67 -3.34
C TYR A 558 -2.48 -2.90 -4.14
N TYR A 559 -1.35 -2.57 -3.52
CA TYR A 559 -0.32 -1.72 -4.15
C TYR A 559 0.55 -2.50 -5.13
N GLY A 560 0.86 -3.77 -4.84
CA GLY A 560 1.76 -4.59 -5.65
C GLY A 560 1.09 -5.31 -6.82
N VAL A 561 -0.21 -5.61 -6.74
CA VAL A 561 -0.92 -6.41 -7.75
C VAL A 561 -2.12 -5.69 -8.33
N MET A 562 -3.08 -5.25 -7.50
CA MET A 562 -4.35 -4.75 -7.99
C MET A 562 -4.20 -3.49 -8.86
N GLN A 563 -3.31 -2.56 -8.51
CA GLN A 563 -3.09 -1.34 -9.29
C GLN A 563 -2.66 -1.64 -10.73
N ARG A 564 -1.69 -2.54 -10.94
CA ARG A 564 -1.24 -2.94 -12.28
C ARG A 564 -2.25 -3.84 -12.97
N ALA A 565 -2.84 -4.81 -12.27
CA ALA A 565 -3.83 -5.72 -12.87
C ALA A 565 -5.04 -4.96 -13.44
N GLN A 566 -5.49 -3.90 -12.74
CA GLN A 566 -6.60 -3.04 -13.17
C GLN A 566 -6.30 -2.20 -14.43
N THR A 567 -5.03 -2.09 -14.85
CA THR A 567 -4.68 -1.39 -16.11
C THR A 567 -5.15 -2.16 -17.34
N ALA A 568 -5.21 -3.50 -17.27
CA ALA A 568 -5.69 -4.35 -18.36
C ALA A 568 -7.12 -3.95 -18.77
N SER A 569 -7.36 -3.82 -20.07
CA SER A 569 -8.64 -3.34 -20.62
C SER A 569 -9.80 -4.30 -20.33
N ASN A 570 -9.49 -5.59 -20.19
CA ASN A 570 -10.41 -6.67 -19.89
C ASN A 570 -10.33 -7.16 -18.44
N TYR A 571 -9.75 -6.39 -17.51
CA TYR A 571 -9.78 -6.71 -16.09
C TYR A 571 -11.23 -6.86 -15.58
N GLY A 572 -11.52 -8.03 -14.99
CA GLY A 572 -12.82 -8.41 -14.47
C GLY A 572 -12.97 -8.27 -12.96
N GLY A 573 -11.87 -8.40 -12.20
CA GLY A 573 -11.88 -8.38 -10.74
C GLY A 573 -10.97 -9.43 -10.10
N ALA A 574 -11.40 -9.99 -8.98
CA ALA A 574 -10.69 -11.04 -8.25
C ALA A 574 -11.56 -12.29 -8.07
N MET A 575 -10.93 -13.46 -8.00
CA MET A 575 -11.58 -14.73 -7.66
C MET A 575 -10.92 -15.29 -6.40
N LEU A 576 -11.73 -15.67 -5.43
CA LEU A 576 -11.30 -16.18 -4.13
C LEU A 576 -11.51 -17.68 -3.99
N TRP A 577 -10.43 -18.36 -3.62
CA TRP A 577 -10.39 -19.75 -3.20
C TRP A 577 -10.05 -19.83 -1.71
N ASP A 578 -10.99 -20.00 -0.80
CA ASP A 578 -12.44 -20.18 -1.00
C ASP A 578 -13.23 -19.53 0.15
N ARG A 579 -14.56 -19.63 0.11
CA ARG A 579 -15.46 -19.07 1.13
C ARG A 579 -15.09 -19.52 2.55
N GLY A 580 -14.77 -20.79 2.74
CA GLY A 580 -14.48 -21.37 4.05
C GLY A 580 -13.23 -20.75 4.66
N ALA A 581 -12.18 -20.61 3.86
CA ALA A 581 -10.95 -19.92 4.25
C ALA A 581 -11.22 -18.44 4.56
N ASP A 582 -11.94 -17.72 3.68
CA ASP A 582 -12.28 -16.32 3.94
C ASP A 582 -13.11 -16.17 5.23
N LYS A 583 -14.10 -17.07 5.46
CA LYS A 583 -14.93 -17.06 6.67
C LYS A 583 -14.14 -17.26 7.95
N ALA A 584 -13.15 -18.16 7.93
CA ALA A 584 -12.35 -18.51 9.10
C ALA A 584 -11.69 -17.27 9.72
N TYR A 585 -11.41 -16.26 8.91
CA TYR A 585 -10.86 -14.96 9.29
C TYR A 585 -11.89 -13.83 9.18
N ASP A 586 -13.15 -14.12 9.50
CA ASP A 586 -14.26 -13.16 9.49
C ASP A 586 -14.48 -12.46 8.12
N ASN A 587 -14.17 -13.12 7.01
CA ASN A 587 -14.22 -12.53 5.66
C ASN A 587 -13.24 -11.35 5.47
N TYR A 588 -12.14 -11.34 6.22
CA TYR A 588 -11.13 -10.28 6.17
C TYR A 588 -10.61 -10.02 4.75
N TYR A 589 -10.27 -11.09 4.04
CA TYR A 589 -9.65 -10.97 2.72
C TYR A 589 -10.67 -10.51 1.66
N GLY A 590 -11.89 -11.04 1.70
CA GLY A 590 -13.01 -10.58 0.87
C GLY A 590 -13.40 -9.12 1.13
N ARG A 591 -13.37 -8.66 2.39
CA ARG A 591 -13.60 -7.24 2.73
C ARG A 591 -12.51 -6.34 2.17
N ALA A 592 -11.24 -6.70 2.39
CA ALA A 592 -10.14 -5.89 1.91
C ALA A 592 -10.14 -5.78 0.37
N LEU A 593 -10.36 -6.88 -0.34
CA LEU A 593 -10.53 -6.89 -1.80
C LEU A 593 -11.68 -6.00 -2.26
N LYS A 594 -12.82 -6.05 -1.56
CA LYS A 594 -13.96 -5.18 -1.86
C LYS A 594 -13.54 -3.72 -1.77
N ASP A 595 -12.90 -3.33 -0.67
CA ASP A 595 -12.46 -1.96 -0.48
C ASP A 595 -11.49 -1.55 -1.60
N PHE A 596 -10.46 -2.35 -1.88
CA PHE A 596 -9.49 -2.07 -2.93
C PHE A 596 -10.08 -1.92 -4.34
N ILE A 597 -11.00 -2.82 -4.69
CA ILE A 597 -11.61 -2.85 -6.02
C ILE A 597 -12.59 -1.68 -6.22
N PHE A 598 -13.24 -1.19 -5.16
CA PHE A 598 -14.23 -0.11 -5.24
C PHE A 598 -13.66 1.29 -4.91
N THR A 599 -12.51 1.40 -4.25
CA THR A 599 -11.91 2.70 -3.87
C THR A 599 -11.33 3.48 -5.06
N ASN A 600 -10.87 2.80 -6.12
CA ASN A 600 -10.32 3.42 -7.34
C ASN A 600 -11.34 4.22 -8.18
N ARG A 601 -12.63 4.24 -7.79
CA ARG A 601 -13.68 5.07 -8.42
C ARG A 601 -13.67 6.55 -7.99
N SER A 602 -12.94 6.89 -6.94
CA SER A 602 -12.98 8.26 -6.39
C SER A 602 -11.87 9.18 -6.92
N GLN A 603 -10.95 8.66 -7.75
CA GLN A 603 -9.81 9.40 -8.30
C GLN A 603 -9.76 9.47 -9.84
N GLN A 604 -10.74 8.90 -10.55
CA GLN A 604 -10.97 9.13 -11.99
C GLN A 604 -12.27 9.88 -12.17
#